data_AF-A0A3D0ZVS6-F1
#
_entry.id   AF-A0A3D0ZVS6-F1
#
_cell.length_a   1.000
_cell.length_b   1.000
_cell.length_c   1.000
_cell.angle_alpha   90.00
_cell.angle_beta   90.00
_cell.angle_gamma   90.00
#
_symmetry.space_group_name_H-M   'P 1'
#
loop_
_entity.id
_entity.type
_entity.pdbx_description
1 polymer ?
#
loop_
_entity_poly.entity_id
_entity_poly.type
_entity_poly.pdbx_seq_one_letter_code
_entity_poly.pdbx_strand_id
1 'polypeptide(L)'
;EFLQRGANWDIEHPKVFFQPGVLALTTEKRLLYRWRSIPSDANMQGTIGRPTAAYVWGAVESALTAGGSAGDAPLDDDPVVDSEPAPWFIFIPALLANGWFLRVKSLVYSPGITMTPSRIPKILARWPLFFAIWVAALLLFSTAWVGVAFVGWILWIGYDFRRIMRKFQMKKELAYEKGEKIA
;
A
#
# COMPACT_ATOMS: atom_id res chain seq x y z
N GLU A 1 -1.82 -12.71 5.91
CA GLU A 1 -1.01 -12.51 7.13
C GLU A 1 -0.60 -11.05 7.38
N PHE A 2 0.25 -10.40 6.56
CA PHE A 2 0.64 -8.99 6.79
C PHE A 2 -0.56 -8.04 6.76
N LEU A 3 -1.40 -8.10 5.73
CA LEU A 3 -2.62 -7.30 5.65
C LEU A 3 -3.62 -7.65 6.76
N GLN A 4 -3.75 -8.95 7.08
CA GLN A 4 -4.58 -9.44 8.18
C GLN A 4 -4.20 -8.81 9.52
N ARG A 5 -2.91 -8.55 9.78
CA ARG A 5 -2.47 -7.86 11.00
C ARG A 5 -3.08 -6.45 11.11
N GLY A 6 -3.37 -5.79 9.99
CA GLY A 6 -3.95 -4.44 9.93
C GLY A 6 -5.48 -4.40 9.85
N ALA A 7 -6.14 -5.50 9.50
CA ALA A 7 -7.58 -5.60 9.35
C ALA A 7 -8.24 -6.22 10.59
N ASN A 8 -9.49 -5.85 10.85
CA ASN A 8 -10.35 -6.45 11.88
C ASN A 8 -11.37 -7.45 11.31
N TRP A 9 -11.15 -7.91 10.07
CA TRP A 9 -11.92 -8.95 9.39
C TRP A 9 -10.98 -9.89 8.65
N ASP A 10 -11.49 -11.07 8.29
CA ASP A 10 -10.75 -12.05 7.51
C ASP A 10 -10.64 -11.65 6.04
N ILE A 11 -9.41 -11.50 5.57
CA ILE A 11 -9.13 -11.15 4.19
C ILE A 11 -9.19 -12.42 3.35
N GLU A 12 -10.37 -12.69 2.78
CA GLU A 12 -10.60 -13.72 1.79
C GLU A 12 -10.34 -13.17 0.38
N HIS A 13 -9.12 -13.31 -0.14
CA HIS A 13 -8.83 -13.04 -1.55
C HIS A 13 -7.74 -13.99 -2.06
N PRO A 14 -7.93 -14.67 -3.21
CA PRO A 14 -6.97 -15.67 -3.71
C PRO A 14 -5.57 -15.11 -3.94
N LYS A 15 -5.44 -13.79 -4.22
CA LYS A 15 -4.16 -13.10 -4.38
C LYS A 15 -3.75 -12.20 -3.20
N VAL A 16 -4.51 -12.19 -2.09
CA VAL A 16 -4.24 -11.48 -0.82
C VAL A 16 -4.23 -9.95 -0.89
N PHE A 17 -4.02 -9.32 -2.05
CA PHE A 17 -4.03 -7.85 -2.22
C PHE A 17 -5.19 -7.41 -3.10
N PHE A 18 -5.92 -6.38 -2.65
CA PHE A 18 -6.83 -5.60 -3.50
C PHE A 18 -6.02 -4.46 -4.12
N GLN A 19 -5.97 -4.42 -5.44
CA GLN A 19 -5.43 -3.28 -6.17
C GLN A 19 -6.61 -2.56 -6.82
N PRO A 20 -6.82 -1.27 -6.55
CA PRO A 20 -7.90 -0.53 -7.17
C PRO A 20 -7.64 -0.43 -8.67
N GLY A 21 -8.73 -0.43 -9.42
CA GLY A 21 -8.74 -0.19 -10.86
C GLY A 21 -10.03 0.54 -11.21
N VAL A 22 -10.00 1.25 -12.33
CA VAL A 22 -11.19 1.90 -12.90
C VAL A 22 -11.35 1.36 -14.30
N LEU A 23 -12.57 0.97 -14.64
CA LEU A 23 -12.92 0.50 -15.97
C LEU A 23 -14.27 1.11 -16.34
N ALA A 24 -14.31 1.85 -17.45
CA ALA A 24 -15.52 2.40 -18.02
C ALA A 24 -15.74 1.79 -19.41
N LEU A 25 -16.94 1.27 -19.63
CA LEU A 25 -17.32 0.57 -20.85
C LEU A 25 -18.68 1.08 -21.35
N THR A 26 -18.90 1.04 -22.66
CA THR A 26 -20.25 1.14 -23.23
C THR A 26 -20.97 -0.20 -23.15
N THR A 27 -22.28 -0.21 -23.45
CA THR A 27 -23.09 -1.44 -23.57
C THR A 27 -22.53 -2.39 -24.63
N GLU A 28 -21.91 -1.84 -25.69
CA GLU A 28 -21.26 -2.56 -26.78
C GLU A 28 -19.85 -3.06 -26.40
N LYS A 29 -19.47 -2.97 -25.13
CA LYS A 29 -18.17 -3.37 -24.55
C LYS A 29 -16.97 -2.58 -25.05
N ARG A 30 -17.19 -1.41 -25.65
CA ARG A 30 -16.09 -0.51 -25.99
C ARG A 30 -15.50 0.10 -24.72
N LEU A 31 -14.18 0.12 -24.61
CA LEU A 31 -13.48 0.81 -23.52
C LEU A 31 -13.48 2.33 -23.71
N LEU A 32 -14.03 3.02 -22.71
CA LEU A 32 -14.02 4.48 -22.60
C LEU A 32 -12.88 4.98 -21.72
N TYR A 33 -12.52 4.20 -20.70
CA TYR A 33 -11.41 4.50 -19.80
C TYR A 33 -10.95 3.23 -19.11
N ARG A 34 -9.64 3.05 -18.94
CA ARG A 34 -9.09 2.00 -18.08
C ARG A 34 -7.86 2.48 -17.33
N TRP A 35 -7.81 2.15 -16.05
CA TRP A 35 -6.68 2.39 -15.17
C TRP A 35 -6.52 1.22 -14.19
N ARG A 36 -5.28 0.93 -13.80
CA ARG A 36 -4.98 -0.06 -12.76
C ARG A 36 -3.89 0.47 -11.84
N SER A 37 -4.03 0.22 -10.54
CA SER A 37 -2.94 0.43 -9.60
C SER A 37 -1.83 -0.61 -9.84
N ILE A 38 -0.65 -0.16 -10.27
CA ILE A 38 0.53 -1.00 -10.40
C ILE A 38 1.28 -0.98 -9.05
N PRO A 39 1.59 -2.13 -8.45
CA PRO A 39 2.39 -2.16 -7.24
C PRO A 39 3.82 -1.73 -7.56
N SER A 40 4.25 -0.62 -7.01
CA SER A 40 5.61 -0.09 -7.13
C SER A 40 6.20 0.18 -5.74
N ASP A 41 7.51 0.40 -5.66
CA ASP A 41 8.16 0.80 -4.41
C ASP A 41 7.64 2.18 -3.93
N ALA A 42 7.11 2.99 -4.85
CA ALA A 42 6.37 4.22 -4.56
C ALA A 42 4.91 3.98 -4.13
N ASN A 43 4.27 2.87 -4.52
CA ASN A 43 2.87 2.54 -4.20
C ASN A 43 2.74 1.26 -3.35
N MET A 44 3.59 1.12 -2.32
CA MET A 44 3.49 0.01 -1.35
C MET A 44 2.19 -0.01 -0.54
N GLN A 45 1.43 1.10 -0.57
CA GLN A 45 0.16 1.27 0.15
C GLN A 45 -1.02 0.64 -0.60
N GLY A 46 -0.84 0.28 -1.88
CA GLY A 46 -1.81 -0.47 -2.69
C GLY A 46 -3.19 0.18 -2.85
N THR A 47 -3.39 1.39 -2.33
CA THR A 47 -4.72 2.01 -2.19
C THR A 47 -4.70 3.53 -2.40
N ILE A 48 -3.51 4.13 -2.50
CA ILE A 48 -3.30 5.58 -2.62
C ILE A 48 -2.86 5.89 -4.05
N GLY A 49 -3.20 7.08 -4.54
CA GLY A 49 -2.96 7.48 -5.91
C GLY A 49 -4.08 7.03 -6.84
N ARG A 50 -5.34 7.24 -6.45
CA ARG A 50 -6.47 6.91 -7.31
C ARG A 50 -6.72 8.07 -8.28
N PRO A 51 -7.08 7.80 -9.54
CA PRO A 51 -7.54 8.85 -10.44
C PRO A 51 -8.66 9.65 -9.78
N THR A 52 -8.58 10.99 -9.85
CA THR A 52 -9.65 11.85 -9.34
C THR A 52 -10.92 11.62 -10.14
N ALA A 53 -12.08 11.71 -9.48
CA ALA A 53 -13.37 11.51 -10.14
C ALA A 53 -13.58 12.46 -11.33
N ALA A 54 -13.16 13.73 -11.18
CA ALA A 54 -13.23 14.73 -12.23
C ALA A 54 -12.37 14.38 -13.44
N TYR A 55 -11.14 13.89 -13.21
CA TYR A 55 -10.25 13.44 -14.28
C TYR A 55 -10.83 12.25 -15.04
N VAL A 56 -11.31 11.22 -14.31
CA VAL A 56 -11.94 10.04 -14.92
C VAL A 56 -13.15 10.44 -15.76
N TRP A 57 -14.01 11.31 -15.22
CA TRP A 57 -15.19 11.76 -15.95
C TRP A 57 -14.83 12.51 -17.23
N GLY A 58 -13.87 13.43 -17.17
CA GLY A 58 -13.40 14.15 -18.36
C GLY A 58 -12.82 13.23 -19.44
N ALA A 59 -12.10 12.17 -19.04
CA ALA A 59 -11.59 11.17 -19.97
C ALA A 59 -12.72 10.37 -20.63
N VAL A 60 -13.72 9.96 -19.84
CA VAL A 60 -14.91 9.25 -20.34
C VAL A 60 -15.72 10.12 -21.29
N GLU A 61 -15.97 11.38 -20.94
CA GLU A 61 -16.70 12.33 -21.78
C GLU A 61 -15.98 12.55 -23.11
N SER A 62 -14.65 12.76 -23.08
CA SER A 62 -13.83 12.89 -24.28
C SER A 62 -13.91 11.64 -25.18
N ALA A 63 -13.87 10.44 -24.58
CA ALA A 63 -13.99 9.18 -25.32
C ALA A 63 -15.39 8.99 -25.95
N LEU A 64 -16.45 9.46 -25.28
CA LEU A 64 -17.81 9.46 -25.80
C LEU A 64 -17.97 10.45 -26.95
N THR A 65 -17.41 11.66 -26.84
CA THR A 65 -17.46 12.69 -27.89
C THR A 65 -16.71 12.26 -29.15
N ALA A 66 -15.64 11.47 -29.02
CA ALA A 66 -14.93 10.88 -30.16
C ALA A 66 -15.80 9.92 -31.01
N GLY A 67 -16.97 9.51 -30.50
CA GLY A 67 -17.96 8.70 -31.21
C GLY A 67 -17.54 7.24 -31.38
N GLY A 68 -18.48 6.37 -31.74
CA GLY A 68 -18.32 4.91 -31.76
C GLY A 68 -17.26 4.35 -32.71
N SER A 69 -16.80 5.14 -33.68
CA SER A 69 -15.73 4.77 -34.62
C SER A 69 -14.32 4.90 -34.02
N ALA A 70 -14.17 5.64 -32.92
CA ALA A 70 -12.91 5.63 -32.17
C ALA A 70 -12.65 4.24 -31.57
N GLY A 71 -11.38 3.87 -31.40
CA GLY A 71 -11.02 2.59 -30.80
C GLY A 71 -11.25 2.56 -29.29
N ASP A 72 -10.83 1.46 -28.66
CA ASP A 72 -10.75 1.34 -27.21
C ASP A 72 -9.75 2.34 -26.61
N ALA A 73 -10.09 2.91 -25.46
CA ALA A 73 -9.19 3.78 -24.72
C ALA A 73 -7.90 3.03 -24.30
N PRO A 74 -6.72 3.67 -24.43
CA PRO A 74 -5.46 3.08 -23.98
C PRO A 74 -5.44 2.88 -22.46
N LEU A 75 -4.42 2.16 -21.97
CA LEU A 75 -4.20 2.09 -20.53
C LEU A 75 -3.67 3.44 -20.06
N ASP A 76 -4.35 4.02 -19.07
CA ASP A 76 -3.86 5.22 -18.42
C ASP A 76 -2.80 4.83 -17.38
N ASP A 77 -1.58 5.26 -17.62
CA ASP A 77 -0.41 5.01 -16.76
C ASP A 77 -0.04 6.25 -15.91
N ASP A 78 -0.64 7.42 -16.17
CA ASP A 78 -0.33 8.70 -15.50
C ASP A 78 -1.59 9.55 -15.22
N PRO A 79 -2.52 9.04 -14.40
CA PRO A 79 -3.73 9.78 -14.07
C PRO A 79 -3.44 10.95 -13.12
N VAL A 80 -4.30 11.97 -13.15
CA VAL A 80 -4.33 12.96 -12.06
C VAL A 80 -4.88 12.29 -10.81
N VAL A 81 -4.04 12.14 -9.79
CA VAL A 81 -4.39 11.42 -8.57
C VAL A 81 -4.89 12.32 -7.43
N ASP A 82 -5.73 11.74 -6.57
CA ASP A 82 -6.30 12.38 -5.38
C ASP A 82 -5.30 12.58 -4.23
N SER A 83 -4.21 11.80 -4.21
CA SER A 83 -3.18 11.87 -3.19
C SER A 83 -1.90 11.21 -3.69
N GLU A 84 -0.77 11.88 -3.46
CA GLU A 84 0.53 11.26 -3.68
C GLU A 84 0.80 10.21 -2.59
N PRO A 85 1.40 9.06 -2.95
CA PRO A 85 1.80 8.09 -1.95
C PRO A 85 2.90 8.68 -1.05
N ALA A 86 2.82 8.38 0.25
CA ALA A 86 3.84 8.83 1.20
C ALA A 86 5.22 8.26 0.81
N PRO A 87 6.29 9.07 0.86
CA PRO A 87 7.64 8.60 0.62
C PRO A 87 8.01 7.39 1.48
N TRP A 88 8.81 6.47 0.94
CA TRP A 88 9.15 5.21 1.60
C TRP A 88 9.77 5.40 3.00
N PHE A 89 10.56 6.45 3.18
CA PHE A 89 11.22 6.79 4.46
C PHE A 89 10.23 7.32 5.51
N ILE A 90 9.02 7.71 5.13
CA ILE A 90 7.91 8.03 6.06
C ILE A 90 7.07 6.78 6.28
N PHE A 91 6.83 6.02 5.22
CA PHE A 91 5.96 4.84 5.25
C PHE A 91 6.52 3.72 6.13
N ILE A 92 7.81 3.38 6.02
CA ILE A 92 8.42 2.30 6.83
C ILE A 92 8.33 2.61 8.35
N PRO A 93 8.72 3.81 8.82
CA PRO A 93 8.52 4.20 10.22
C PRO A 93 7.06 4.16 10.66
N ALA A 94 6.11 4.53 9.79
CA ALA A 94 4.69 4.46 10.10
C ALA A 94 4.21 3.00 10.28
N LEU A 95 4.71 2.04 9.50
CA LEU A 95 4.37 0.62 9.66
C LEU A 95 4.87 0.04 10.99
N LEU A 96 6.06 0.42 11.44
CA LEU A 96 6.61 0.02 12.73
C LEU A 96 5.81 0.61 13.89
N ALA A 97 5.57 1.92 13.84
CA ALA A 97 4.79 2.62 14.86
C ALA A 97 3.35 2.11 14.92
N ASN A 98 2.75 1.71 13.79
CA ASN A 98 1.41 1.13 13.74
C ASN A 98 1.33 -0.20 14.51
N GLY A 99 2.40 -1.00 14.49
CA GLY A 99 2.55 -2.23 15.27
C GLY A 99 3.17 -2.04 16.65
N TRP A 100 3.22 -0.81 17.17
CA TRP A 100 3.80 -0.47 18.47
C TRP A 100 5.27 -0.89 18.60
N PHE A 101 6.01 -0.87 17.50
CA PHE A 101 7.43 -1.25 17.46
C PHE A 101 7.70 -2.72 17.83
N LEU A 102 6.67 -3.55 18.00
CA LEU A 102 6.82 -4.99 18.29
C LEU A 102 6.77 -5.83 17.01
N ARG A 103 6.16 -5.29 15.94
CA ARG A 103 6.00 -5.95 14.64
C ARG A 103 5.68 -4.91 13.58
N VAL A 104 5.92 -5.23 12.33
CA VAL A 104 5.50 -4.41 11.19
C VAL A 104 3.99 -4.67 10.95
N LYS A 105 3.17 -3.62 10.98
CA LYS A 105 1.71 -3.72 10.82
C LYS A 105 1.22 -2.86 9.66
N SER A 106 0.47 -3.47 8.74
CA SER A 106 -0.09 -2.80 7.55
C SER A 106 -1.08 -1.68 7.92
N LEU A 107 -1.11 -0.65 7.07
CA LEU A 107 -2.06 0.46 7.13
C LEU A 107 -3.30 0.19 6.26
N VAL A 108 -3.91 -0.99 6.43
CA VAL A 108 -5.13 -1.34 5.65
C VAL A 108 -6.25 -0.39 6.04
N TYR A 109 -7.05 -0.01 5.05
CA TYR A 109 -8.35 0.59 5.27
C TYR A 109 -9.18 -0.32 6.18
N SER A 110 -10.00 0.25 7.08
CA SER A 110 -11.04 -0.46 7.83
C SER A 110 -12.31 0.37 7.80
N PRO A 111 -13.49 -0.23 7.56
CA PRO A 111 -14.76 0.49 7.69
C PRO A 111 -14.86 1.15 9.07
N GLY A 112 -15.24 2.43 9.12
CA GLY A 112 -15.32 3.21 10.36
C GLY A 112 -14.00 3.80 10.87
N ILE A 113 -12.87 3.58 10.18
CA ILE A 113 -11.57 4.18 10.52
C ILE A 113 -11.21 5.25 9.48
N THR A 114 -10.62 6.36 9.93
CA THR A 114 -10.15 7.45 9.06
C THR A 114 -9.25 6.96 7.92
N MET A 115 -9.27 7.63 6.77
CA MET A 115 -8.44 7.28 5.62
C MET A 115 -6.94 7.25 5.97
N THR A 116 -6.17 6.39 5.28
CA THR A 116 -4.74 6.18 5.55
C THR A 116 -3.90 7.47 5.59
N PRO A 117 -4.07 8.44 4.66
CA PRO A 117 -3.28 9.68 4.69
C PRO A 117 -3.43 10.48 5.99
N SER A 118 -4.65 10.54 6.56
CA SER A 118 -4.91 11.28 7.81
C SER A 118 -4.52 10.50 9.08
N ARG A 119 -4.19 9.21 8.96
CA ARG A 119 -3.71 8.36 10.07
C ARG A 119 -2.22 8.40 10.29
N ILE A 120 -1.43 8.60 9.23
CA ILE A 120 0.03 8.55 9.31
C ILE A 120 0.58 9.50 10.39
N PRO A 121 0.15 10.78 10.48
CA PRO A 121 0.65 11.68 11.53
C PRO A 121 0.35 11.17 12.96
N LYS A 122 -0.86 10.65 13.19
CA LYS A 122 -1.29 10.11 14.50
C LYS A 122 -0.48 8.87 14.90
N ILE A 123 -0.13 8.03 13.92
CA ILE A 123 0.66 6.83 14.16
C ILE A 123 2.12 7.21 14.44
N LEU A 124 2.67 8.17 13.69
CA LEU A 124 4.03 8.67 13.89
C LEU A 124 4.21 9.37 15.24
N ALA A 125 3.14 9.92 15.84
CA ALA A 125 3.18 10.48 17.19
C ALA A 125 3.58 9.48 18.30
N ARG A 126 3.69 8.18 17.99
CA ARG A 126 4.20 7.16 18.92
C ARG A 126 5.73 7.11 19.03
N TRP A 127 6.45 7.69 18.06
CA TRP A 127 7.93 7.70 18.06
C TRP A 127 8.55 8.40 19.28
N PRO A 128 8.08 9.60 19.71
CA PRO A 128 8.57 10.25 20.92
C PRO A 128 8.46 9.34 22.16
N LEU A 129 7.33 8.66 22.32
CA LEU A 129 7.13 7.73 23.44
C LEU A 129 8.09 6.53 23.37
N PHE A 130 8.29 5.97 22.18
CA PHE A 130 9.23 4.87 21.98
C PHE A 130 10.67 5.27 22.36
N PHE A 131 11.13 6.44 21.91
CA PHE A 131 12.46 6.94 22.30
C PHE A 131 12.55 7.25 23.79
N ALA A 132 11.49 7.82 24.38
CA ALA A 132 11.45 8.11 25.81
C ALA A 132 11.61 6.83 26.66
N ILE A 133 11.04 5.71 26.23
CA ILE A 133 11.20 4.41 26.90
C ILE A 133 12.67 3.94 26.87
N TRP A 134 13.35 4.05 25.73
CA TRP A 134 14.77 3.68 25.63
C TRP A 134 15.67 4.61 26.46
N VAL A 135 15.40 5.92 26.45
CA VAL A 135 16.12 6.88 27.28
C VAL A 135 15.92 6.57 28.76
N ALA A 136 14.68 6.34 29.19
CA ALA A 136 14.39 5.94 30.57
C ALA A 136 15.10 4.63 30.94
N ALA A 137 15.15 3.65 30.03
CA ALA A 137 15.86 2.40 30.27
C ALA A 137 17.37 2.62 30.47
N LEU A 138 18.00 3.49 29.69
CA LEU A 138 19.42 3.84 29.85
C LEU A 138 19.70 4.60 31.15
N LEU A 139 18.73 5.35 31.67
CA LEU A 139 18.85 6.06 32.94
C LEU A 139 18.66 5.13 34.15
N LEU A 140 17.83 4.09 34.02
CA LEU A 140 17.42 3.23 35.13
C LEU A 140 18.20 1.90 35.21
N PHE A 141 18.76 1.43 34.09
CA PHE A 141 19.40 0.11 34.00
C PHE A 141 20.83 0.22 33.45
N SER A 142 21.61 -0.85 33.65
CA SER A 142 22.96 -0.95 33.09
C SER A 142 22.93 -0.87 31.57
N THR A 143 23.82 -0.04 31.01
CA THR A 143 23.98 0.15 29.56
C THR A 143 24.23 -1.16 28.82
N ALA A 144 24.89 -2.14 29.44
CA ALA A 144 25.12 -3.46 28.85
C ALA A 144 23.80 -4.21 28.58
N TRP A 145 22.89 -4.26 29.57
CA TRP A 145 21.61 -4.95 29.43
C TRP A 145 20.67 -4.22 28.47
N VAL A 146 20.64 -2.89 28.53
CA VAL A 146 19.86 -2.09 27.57
C VAL A 146 20.38 -2.28 26.15
N GLY A 147 21.71 -2.35 25.96
CA GLY A 147 22.34 -2.65 24.68
C GLY A 147 21.94 -4.02 24.13
N VAL A 148 21.97 -5.07 24.96
CA VAL A 148 21.52 -6.42 24.56
C VAL A 148 20.05 -6.41 24.13
N ALA A 149 19.18 -5.75 24.90
CA ALA A 149 17.76 -5.62 24.56
C ALA A 149 17.56 -4.88 23.23
N PHE A 150 18.31 -3.80 23.01
CA PHE A 150 18.24 -3.01 21.77
C PHE A 150 18.69 -3.81 20.54
N VAL A 151 19.79 -4.54 20.65
CA VAL A 151 20.25 -5.44 19.57
C VAL A 151 19.24 -6.54 19.32
N GLY A 152 18.68 -7.15 20.37
CA GLY A 152 17.61 -8.14 20.25
C GLY A 152 16.39 -7.60 19.52
N TRP A 153 15.99 -6.37 19.83
CA TRP A 153 14.90 -5.67 19.15
C TRP A 153 15.19 -5.42 17.67
N ILE A 154 16.40 -4.97 17.31
CA ILE A 154 16.82 -4.79 15.91
C ILE A 154 16.75 -6.11 15.15
N LEU A 155 17.30 -7.18 15.72
CA LEU A 155 17.30 -8.51 15.09
C LEU A 155 15.89 -9.02 14.87
N TRP A 156 15.01 -8.85 15.86
CA TRP A 156 13.61 -9.23 15.79
C TRP A 156 12.85 -8.47 14.69
N ILE A 157 12.96 -7.14 14.66
CA ILE A 157 12.30 -6.32 13.64
C ILE A 157 12.87 -6.59 12.25
N GLY A 158 14.18 -6.77 12.13
CA GLY A 158 14.83 -7.16 10.88
C GLY A 158 14.31 -8.51 10.36
N TYR A 159 14.11 -9.48 11.25
CA TYR A 159 13.52 -10.77 10.91
C TYR A 159 12.05 -10.63 10.44
N ASP A 160 11.20 -9.92 11.19
CA ASP A 160 9.80 -9.71 10.82
C ASP A 160 9.67 -8.96 9.48
N PHE A 161 10.51 -7.93 9.26
CA PHE A 161 10.54 -7.17 8.01
C PHE A 161 10.97 -8.03 6.82
N ARG A 162 12.07 -8.81 6.93
CA ARG A 162 12.49 -9.74 5.85
C ARG A 162 11.42 -10.78 5.54
N ARG A 163 10.75 -11.30 6.56
CA ARG A 163 9.66 -12.29 6.40
C ARG A 163 8.49 -11.71 5.60
N ILE A 164 8.20 -10.42 5.78
CA ILE A 164 7.17 -9.71 5.04
C ILE A 164 7.63 -9.40 3.62
N MET A 165 8.83 -8.84 3.43
CA MET A 165 9.34 -8.45 2.10
C MET A 165 9.54 -9.64 1.15
N ARG A 166 9.98 -10.81 1.65
CA ARG A 166 10.02 -12.04 0.84
C ARG A 166 8.66 -12.40 0.23
N LYS A 167 7.55 -12.15 0.94
CA LYS A 167 6.20 -12.42 0.44
C LYS A 167 5.74 -11.39 -0.59
N PHE A 168 6.27 -10.17 -0.55
CA PHE A 168 6.01 -9.14 -1.56
C PHE A 168 6.80 -9.40 -2.85
N GLN A 169 8.06 -9.81 -2.77
CA GLN A 169 8.89 -10.07 -3.95
C GLN A 169 8.48 -11.33 -4.74
N MET A 170 7.99 -12.40 -4.08
CA MET A 170 7.46 -13.58 -4.80
C MET A 170 6.23 -13.28 -5.67
N LYS A 171 5.62 -12.10 -5.56
CA LYS A 171 4.42 -11.71 -6.32
C LYS A 171 4.69 -10.71 -7.44
N LYS A 172 5.96 -10.30 -7.64
CA LYS A 172 6.36 -9.32 -8.67
C LYS A 172 6.35 -9.91 -10.09
N GLU A 173 6.33 -11.24 -10.25
CA GLU A 173 6.28 -11.91 -11.55
C GLU A 173 5.19 -13.00 -11.59
N LEU A 174 3.95 -12.58 -11.84
CA LEU A 174 3.18 -13.22 -12.89
C LEU A 174 3.28 -12.27 -14.08
N ALA A 175 4.49 -12.19 -14.65
CA ALA A 175 4.60 -11.78 -16.04
C ALA A 175 3.68 -12.74 -16.79
N TYR A 176 2.74 -12.18 -17.55
CA TYR A 176 2.09 -12.94 -18.59
C TYR A 176 3.21 -13.38 -19.52
N GLU A 177 3.70 -14.62 -19.37
CA GLU A 177 4.50 -15.25 -20.42
C GLU A 177 3.60 -15.24 -21.64
N LYS A 178 3.96 -14.35 -22.56
CA LYS A 178 3.28 -14.13 -23.82
C LYS A 178 3.49 -15.39 -24.66
N GLY A 179 2.65 -16.42 -24.46
CA GLY A 179 2.84 -17.65 -25.19
C GLY A 179 2.12 -18.88 -24.66
N GLU A 180 0.83 -18.82 -24.35
CA GLU A 180 0.02 -20.04 -24.42
C GLU A 180 -1.32 -19.73 -25.09
N LYS A 181 -1.39 -20.12 -26.37
CA LYS A 181 -2.65 -20.22 -27.11
C LYS A 181 -3.44 -21.33 -26.43
N ILE A 182 -4.55 -20.99 -25.80
CA ILE A 182 -5.55 -21.98 -25.43
C ILE A 182 -6.30 -22.29 -26.73
N ALA A 183 -6.05 -23.50 -27.25
CA ALA A 183 -6.85 -24.14 -28.29
C ALA A 183 -8.20 -24.60 -27.72
#